data_AF-A0A4R0YWM8-F1
#
_entry.id   AF-A0A4R0YWM8-F1
#
_cell.length_a   1.000
_cell.length_b   1.000
_cell.length_c   1.000
_cell.angle_alpha   90.00
_cell.angle_beta   90.00
_cell.angle_gamma   90.00
#
_symmetry.space_group_name_H-M   'P 1'
#
loop_
_entity.id
_entity.type
_entity.pdbx_description
1 polymer ?
#
loop_
_entity_poly.entity_id
_entity_poly.type
_entity_poly.pdbx_seq_one_letter_code
_entity_poly.pdbx_strand_id
1 'polypeptide(L)'
;MPAPVGWLVARRELAPLLRTRQLVACSLIGRDGPREWIDCIDASGRPCARLHLLPDTDYLAWDALLVQGQALPPASLQHERLSWRAAGAELLSFRRRRLGALQLLEAEPLPRVSPLGRSIARDVARAAAVELEPAPG
;
A
#
# COMPACT_ATOMS: atom_id res chain seq x y z
N MET A 1 28.41 -2.41 19.97
CA MET A 1 27.39 -1.54 19.32
C MET A 1 26.04 -2.19 19.47
N PRO A 2 24.98 -1.47 19.87
CA PRO A 2 23.62 -2.01 19.83
C PRO A 2 23.25 -2.33 18.39
N ALA A 3 22.56 -3.46 18.16
CA ALA A 3 22.05 -3.80 16.85
C ALA A 3 20.98 -2.76 16.43
N PRO A 4 20.94 -2.36 15.15
CA PRO A 4 19.90 -1.45 14.68
C PRO A 4 18.52 -2.08 14.89
N VAL A 5 17.58 -1.28 15.37
CA VAL A 5 16.18 -1.64 15.57
C VAL A 5 15.34 -0.85 14.58
N GLY A 6 14.33 -1.48 13.98
CA GLY A 6 13.44 -0.80 13.05
C GLY A 6 13.05 -1.65 11.86
N TRP A 7 12.69 -0.98 10.77
CA TRP A 7 12.21 -1.60 9.54
C TRP A 7 13.23 -1.51 8.41
N LEU A 8 13.28 -2.56 7.59
CA LEU A 8 13.95 -2.61 6.31
C LEU A 8 12.93 -2.97 5.23
N VAL A 9 13.22 -2.58 4.00
CA VAL A 9 12.51 -3.07 2.81
C VAL A 9 13.45 -3.88 1.95
N ALA A 10 12.97 -4.97 1.37
CA ALA A 10 13.78 -5.82 0.49
C ALA A 10 14.04 -5.18 -0.88
N ARG A 11 13.22 -4.20 -1.27
CA ARG A 11 13.25 -3.52 -2.58
C ARG A 11 13.36 -2.02 -2.40
N ARG A 12 14.20 -1.36 -3.22
CA ARG A 12 14.43 0.09 -3.13
C ARG A 12 13.18 0.89 -3.46
N GLU A 13 12.35 0.37 -4.36
CA GLU A 13 11.10 1.01 -4.81
C GLU A 13 10.10 1.16 -3.65
N LEU A 14 10.25 0.34 -2.60
CA LEU A 14 9.44 0.38 -1.39
C LEU A 14 10.01 1.30 -0.29
N ALA A 15 11.16 1.93 -0.52
CA ALA A 15 11.75 2.87 0.44
C ALA A 15 10.78 3.97 0.92
N PRO A 16 9.80 4.46 0.12
CA PRO A 16 8.79 5.39 0.61
C PRO A 16 7.97 4.87 1.80
N LEU A 17 7.73 3.55 1.90
CA LEU A 17 7.01 2.93 3.03
C LEU A 17 7.77 3.07 4.36
N LEU A 18 9.10 3.20 4.33
CA LEU A 18 9.90 3.45 5.53
C LEU A 18 9.76 4.89 6.05
N ARG A 19 9.22 5.80 5.23
CA ARG A 19 9.00 7.20 5.61
C ARG A 19 7.62 7.43 6.24
N THR A 20 6.75 6.42 6.19
CA THR A 20 5.38 6.48 6.68
C THR A 20 5.36 6.78 8.18
N ARG A 21 4.61 7.82 8.54
CA ARG A 21 4.31 8.22 9.91
C ARG A 21 2.85 8.01 10.27
N GLN A 22 1.97 8.05 9.27
CA GLN A 22 0.54 7.80 9.45
C GLN A 22 0.04 6.90 8.31
N LEU A 23 -0.88 6.01 8.65
CA LEU A 23 -1.63 5.21 7.69
C LEU A 23 -3.07 5.70 7.72
N VAL A 24 -3.62 6.02 6.56
CA VAL A 24 -5.02 6.42 6.41
C VAL A 24 -5.75 5.39 5.58
N ALA A 25 -6.61 4.61 6.22
CA ALA A 25 -7.47 3.66 5.55
C ALA A 25 -8.66 4.40 4.92
N CYS A 26 -8.90 4.13 3.64
CA CYS A 26 -9.88 4.78 2.81
C CYS A 26 -10.75 3.71 2.13
N SER A 27 -12.03 4.03 1.92
CA SER A 27 -12.97 3.17 1.21
C SER A 27 -13.86 4.00 0.29
N LEU A 28 -14.15 3.46 -0.89
CA LEU A 28 -15.07 4.03 -1.88
C LEU A 28 -15.92 2.91 -2.47
N ILE A 29 -17.22 3.14 -2.62
CA ILE A 29 -18.09 2.23 -3.37
C ILE A 29 -17.95 2.55 -4.86
N GLY A 30 -17.28 1.66 -5.59
CA GLY A 30 -17.12 1.75 -7.05
C GLY A 30 -18.15 0.92 -7.81
N ARG A 31 -18.07 0.96 -9.15
CA ARG A 31 -18.95 0.19 -10.06
C ARG A 31 -18.92 -1.32 -9.79
N ASP A 32 -17.77 -1.85 -9.43
CA ASP A 32 -17.53 -3.30 -9.26
C ASP A 32 -17.58 -3.74 -7.78
N GLY A 33 -18.05 -2.86 -6.89
CA GLY A 33 -18.09 -3.09 -5.45
C GLY A 33 -17.19 -2.14 -4.64
N PRO A 34 -17.03 -2.41 -3.33
CA PRO A 34 -16.18 -1.60 -2.47
C PRO A 34 -14.72 -1.69 -2.90
N ARG A 35 -14.05 -0.54 -2.91
CA ARG A 35 -12.61 -0.40 -3.14
C ARG A 35 -12.00 0.20 -1.89
N GLU A 36 -10.99 -0.47 -1.36
CA GLU A 36 -10.28 -0.04 -0.17
C GLU A 36 -8.81 0.19 -0.48
N TRP A 37 -8.22 1.17 0.18
CA TRP A 37 -6.79 1.42 0.12
C TRP A 37 -6.28 2.05 1.40
N ILE A 38 -4.97 2.01 1.58
CA ILE A 38 -4.26 2.70 2.65
C ILE A 38 -3.32 3.72 2.03
N ASP A 39 -3.51 4.98 2.38
CA ASP A 39 -2.57 6.05 2.11
C ASP A 39 -1.48 6.08 3.19
N CYS A 40 -0.22 5.99 2.75
CA CYS A 40 0.94 6.16 3.61
C CYS A 40 1.36 7.63 3.58
N ILE A 41 1.36 8.28 4.74
CA ILE A 41 1.67 9.71 4.87
C ILE A 41 3.00 9.87 5.58
N ASP A 42 3.89 10.67 5.01
CA ASP A 42 5.20 10.97 5.58
C ASP A 42 5.14 12.03 6.69
N ALA A 43 6.29 12.33 7.29
CA ALA A 43 6.40 13.33 8.36
C ALA A 43 6.03 14.76 7.94
N SER A 44 5.99 15.04 6.63
CA SER A 44 5.58 16.34 6.10
C SER A 44 4.08 16.43 5.81
N GLY A 45 3.31 15.38 6.12
CA GLY A 45 1.89 15.29 5.82
C GLY A 45 1.61 15.01 4.34
N ARG A 46 2.59 14.54 3.57
CA ARG A 46 2.44 14.22 2.14
C ARG A 46 2.26 12.72 1.95
N PRO A 47 1.36 12.28 1.04
CA PRO A 47 1.31 10.89 0.63
C PRO A 47 2.66 10.49 0.04
N CYS A 48 3.20 9.35 0.47
CA CYS A 48 4.46 8.78 -0.01
C CYS A 48 4.27 7.40 -0.68
N ALA A 49 3.16 6.72 -0.41
CA ALA A 49 2.76 5.48 -1.07
C ALA A 49 1.26 5.24 -0.87
N ARG A 50 0.66 4.39 -1.71
CA ARG A 50 -0.71 3.91 -1.58
C ARG A 50 -0.76 2.40 -1.79
N LEU A 51 -1.42 1.69 -0.88
CA LEU A 51 -1.62 0.24 -0.95
C LEU A 51 -3.09 -0.04 -1.22
N HIS A 52 -3.42 -0.70 -2.33
CA HIS A 52 -4.80 -1.05 -2.66
C HIS A 52 -5.12 -2.48 -2.25
N LEU A 53 -6.29 -2.67 -1.63
CA LEU A 53 -6.87 -3.99 -1.42
C LEU A 53 -7.39 -4.51 -2.77
N LEU A 54 -6.89 -5.68 -3.19
CA LEU A 54 -7.41 -6.41 -4.34
C LEU A 54 -8.28 -7.58 -3.87
N PRO A 55 -9.21 -8.10 -4.70
CA PRO A 55 -10.03 -9.27 -4.34
C PRO A 55 -9.20 -10.51 -3.97
N ASP A 56 -7.99 -10.62 -4.52
CA ASP A 56 -7.03 -11.71 -4.26
C ASP A 56 -6.26 -11.53 -2.94
N THR A 57 -6.44 -10.41 -2.25
CA THR A 57 -5.75 -10.14 -0.98
C THR A 57 -6.39 -10.95 0.13
N ASP A 58 -5.56 -11.44 1.05
CA ASP A 58 -6.05 -12.02 2.30
C ASP A 58 -6.76 -10.91 3.11
N TYR A 59 -8.09 -10.94 3.08
CA TYR A 59 -8.92 -9.94 3.74
C TYR A 59 -8.74 -9.94 5.26
N LEU A 60 -8.48 -11.10 5.87
CA LEU A 60 -8.26 -11.17 7.32
C LEU A 60 -6.91 -10.56 7.69
N ALA A 61 -5.88 -10.76 6.87
CA ALA A 61 -4.60 -10.10 7.05
C ALA A 61 -4.73 -8.58 6.87
N TRP A 62 -5.53 -8.12 5.91
CA TRP A 62 -5.86 -6.71 5.71
C TRP A 62 -6.57 -6.11 6.92
N ASP A 63 -7.64 -6.75 7.41
CA ASP A 63 -8.39 -6.31 8.59
C ASP A 63 -7.49 -6.26 9.83
N ALA A 64 -6.60 -7.25 10.01
CA ALA A 64 -5.62 -7.26 11.09
C ALA A 64 -4.60 -6.11 11.01
N LEU A 65 -4.29 -5.59 9.82
CA LEU A 65 -3.47 -4.37 9.68
C LEU A 65 -4.23 -3.13 10.17
N LEU A 66 -5.55 -3.11 9.96
CA LEU A 66 -6.42 -1.99 10.31
C LEU A 66 -6.86 -1.99 11.77
N VAL A 67 -6.82 -3.14 12.46
CA VAL A 67 -7.33 -3.29 13.84
C VAL A 67 -6.67 -2.36 14.86
N GLN A 68 -5.42 -1.95 14.63
CA GLN A 68 -4.69 -1.01 15.49
C GLN A 68 -4.88 0.46 15.07
N GLY A 69 -5.62 0.70 13.99
CA GLY A 69 -5.93 2.03 13.48
C GLY A 69 -6.94 2.76 14.39
N GLN A 70 -6.80 4.07 14.45
CA GLN A 70 -7.78 4.94 15.09
C GLN A 70 -8.63 5.63 14.01
N ALA A 71 -9.95 5.68 14.22
CA ALA A 71 -10.84 6.41 13.33
C ALA A 71 -10.50 7.91 13.36
N LEU A 72 -10.26 8.49 12.17
CA LEU A 72 -10.05 9.93 12.02
C LEU A 72 -11.40 10.64 11.76
N PRO A 73 -11.59 11.87 12.27
CA PRO A 73 -12.77 12.65 11.97
C PRO A 73 -12.87 12.95 10.46
N PRO A 74 -14.09 13.05 9.89
CA PRO A 74 -14.29 13.31 8.46
C PRO A 74 -13.61 14.60 7.94
N ALA A 75 -13.47 15.61 8.80
CA ALA A 75 -12.83 16.89 8.46
C ALA A 75 -11.31 16.78 8.21
N SER A 76 -10.68 15.68 8.65
CA SER A 76 -9.26 15.41 8.40
C SER A 76 -8.99 14.90 6.97
N LEU A 77 -10.03 14.64 6.18
CA LEU A 77 -9.97 14.07 4.82
C LEU A 77 -9.60 15.09 3.72
N GLN A 78 -8.90 16.18 4.06
CA GLN A 78 -8.32 17.09 3.04
C GLN A 78 -7.27 16.38 2.14
N HIS A 79 -6.93 15.12 2.43
CA HIS A 79 -6.11 14.24 1.59
C HIS A 79 -6.57 14.11 0.14
N GLU A 80 -7.88 14.19 -0.15
CA GLU A 80 -8.37 14.09 -1.53
C GLU A 80 -7.87 15.24 -2.44
N ARG A 81 -7.37 16.33 -1.86
CA ARG A 81 -6.83 17.49 -2.60
C ARG A 81 -5.32 17.57 -2.64
N LEU A 82 -4.61 16.60 -2.06
CA LEU A 82 -3.16 16.57 -2.19
C LEU A 82 -2.82 16.06 -3.60
N SER A 83 -2.08 16.89 -4.34
CA SER A 83 -1.55 16.60 -5.67
C SER A 83 -0.49 15.48 -5.61
N TRP A 84 -0.93 14.27 -5.32
CA TRP A 84 -0.12 13.06 -5.41
C TRP A 84 0.06 12.70 -6.88
N ARG A 85 1.29 12.37 -7.26
CA ARG A 85 1.64 11.78 -8.56
C ARG A 85 2.37 10.48 -8.29
N ALA A 86 1.75 9.36 -8.66
CA ALA A 86 2.39 8.06 -8.54
C ALA A 86 3.62 8.02 -9.46
N ALA A 87 4.70 7.41 -8.97
CA ALA A 87 5.90 7.14 -9.78
C ALA A 87 5.78 5.84 -10.58
N GLY A 88 4.89 4.94 -10.18
CA GLY A 88 4.61 3.66 -10.80
C GLY A 88 3.54 2.90 -10.02
N ALA A 89 3.08 1.78 -10.57
CA ALA A 89 2.14 0.88 -9.91
C ALA A 89 2.56 -0.57 -10.16
N GLU A 90 2.53 -1.42 -9.13
CA GLU A 90 2.98 -2.82 -9.25
C GLU A 90 2.08 -3.75 -8.43
N LEU A 91 1.91 -4.99 -8.92
CA LEU A 91 1.22 -6.07 -8.21
C LEU A 91 2.20 -6.83 -7.31
N LEU A 92 2.00 -6.70 -6.00
CA LEU A 92 2.92 -7.25 -5.00
C LEU A 92 2.18 -8.10 -3.96
N SER A 93 2.82 -9.19 -3.53
CA SER A 93 2.57 -9.81 -2.23
C SER A 93 3.53 -9.20 -1.20
N PHE A 94 3.04 -8.87 -0.01
CA PHE A 94 3.90 -8.44 1.08
C PHE A 94 4.09 -9.55 2.10
N ARG A 95 5.33 -9.70 2.58
CA ARG A 95 5.65 -10.60 3.68
C ARG A 95 6.51 -9.87 4.71
N ARG A 96 6.21 -10.06 5.99
CA ARG A 96 7.04 -9.59 7.09
C ARG A 96 7.93 -10.72 7.61
N ARG A 97 9.24 -10.49 7.70
CA ARG A 97 10.21 -11.40 8.28
C ARG A 97 11.07 -10.68 9.32
N ARG A 98 11.39 -11.33 10.43
CA ARG A 98 12.29 -10.77 11.46
C ARG A 98 13.75 -11.15 11.17
N LEU A 99 14.65 -10.17 11.18
CA LEU A 99 16.10 -10.37 11.07
C LEU A 99 16.78 -9.76 12.30
N GLY A 100 16.98 -10.58 13.34
CA GLY A 100 17.46 -10.10 14.63
C GLY A 100 16.48 -9.10 15.27
N ALA A 101 16.93 -7.84 15.43
CA ALA A 101 16.13 -6.74 15.96
C ALA A 101 15.41 -5.92 14.85
N LEU A 102 15.59 -6.28 13.58
CA LEU A 102 14.96 -5.62 12.45
C LEU A 102 13.73 -6.39 11.97
N GLN A 103 12.76 -5.64 11.43
CA GLN A 103 11.62 -6.16 10.68
C GLN A 103 11.87 -5.89 9.19
N LEU A 104 11.98 -6.94 8.40
CA LEU A 104 12.09 -6.86 6.95
C LEU A 104 10.68 -6.95 6.35
N LEU A 105 10.31 -5.93 5.59
CA LEU A 105 9.18 -5.96 4.66
C LEU A 105 9.69 -6.43 3.30
N GLU A 106 9.38 -7.69 3.01
CA GLU A 106 9.62 -8.32 1.72
C GLU A 106 8.43 -8.03 0.82
N ALA A 107 8.69 -7.81 -0.46
CA ALA A 107 7.65 -7.83 -1.46
C ALA A 107 8.07 -8.69 -2.63
N GLU A 108 7.20 -9.62 -2.95
CA GLU A 108 7.38 -10.53 -4.07
C GLU A 108 6.37 -10.15 -5.17
N PRO A 109 6.79 -10.17 -6.44
CA PRO A 109 5.86 -10.13 -7.55
C PRO A 109 4.73 -11.13 -7.36
N LEU A 110 3.49 -10.74 -7.70
CA LEU A 110 2.36 -11.66 -7.65
C LEU A 110 2.06 -12.23 -9.06
N PRO A 111 2.65 -13.37 -9.46
CA PRO A 111 2.49 -13.90 -10.82
C PRO A 111 1.08 -14.41 -11.11
N ARG A 112 0.31 -14.73 -10.06
CA ARG A 112 -1.05 -15.26 -10.17
C ARG A 112 -2.03 -14.40 -9.38
N VAL A 113 -2.66 -13.48 -10.09
CA VAL A 113 -3.81 -12.69 -9.65
C VAL A 113 -5.00 -13.09 -10.52
N SER A 114 -6.20 -13.12 -9.94
CA SER A 114 -7.45 -13.34 -10.66
C SER A 114 -7.62 -12.36 -11.83
N PRO A 115 -8.41 -12.69 -12.87
CA PRO A 115 -8.75 -11.75 -13.92
C PRO A 115 -9.39 -10.45 -13.38
N LEU A 116 -10.22 -10.56 -12.34
CA LEU A 116 -10.87 -9.43 -11.69
C LEU A 116 -9.85 -8.53 -10.97
N GLY A 117 -8.96 -9.10 -10.15
CA GLY A 117 -7.90 -8.35 -9.46
C GLY A 117 -6.97 -7.63 -10.44
N ARG A 118 -6.63 -8.27 -11.57
CA ARG A 118 -5.86 -7.62 -12.64
C ARG A 118 -6.60 -6.48 -13.30
N SER A 119 -7.91 -6.61 -13.53
CA SER A 119 -8.73 -5.52 -14.06
C SER A 119 -8.74 -4.32 -13.11
N ILE A 120 -9.02 -4.57 -11.83
CA ILE A 120 -9.04 -3.55 -10.78
C ILE A 120 -7.69 -2.85 -10.66
N ALA A 121 -6.58 -3.60 -10.68
CA ALA A 121 -5.23 -3.03 -10.60
C ALA A 121 -4.90 -2.12 -11.80
N ARG A 122 -5.31 -2.50 -13.02
CA ARG A 122 -5.15 -1.63 -14.20
C ARG A 122 -5.98 -0.36 -14.10
N ASP A 123 -7.22 -0.46 -13.59
CA ASP A 123 -8.07 0.71 -13.39
C ASP A 123 -7.46 1.67 -12.37
N VAL A 124 -6.91 1.13 -11.28
CA VAL A 124 -6.18 1.90 -10.26
C VAL A 124 -4.96 2.61 -10.85
N ALA A 125 -4.12 1.89 -11.60
CA ALA A 125 -2.94 2.47 -12.24
C ALA A 125 -3.33 3.59 -13.21
N ARG A 126 -4.37 3.36 -14.03
CA ARG A 126 -4.92 4.37 -14.94
C ARG A 126 -5.46 5.60 -14.21
N ALA A 127 -6.18 5.41 -13.10
CA ALA A 127 -6.67 6.52 -12.29
C ALA A 127 -5.53 7.34 -11.66
N ALA A 128 -4.39 6.70 -11.39
CA ALA A 128 -3.15 7.34 -10.93
C ALA A 128 -2.27 7.88 -12.07
N ALA A 129 -2.72 7.80 -13.33
CA ALA A 129 -1.99 8.21 -14.53
C ALA A 129 -0.60 7.54 -14.70
N VAL A 130 -0.50 6.28 -14.28
CA VAL A 130 0.69 5.44 -14.46
C VAL A 130 0.32 4.12 -15.12
N GLU A 131 1.30 3.45 -15.72
CA GLU A 131 1.12 2.08 -16.19
C GLU A 131 1.28 1.10 -15.01
N LEU A 132 0.58 -0.03 -15.12
CA LEU A 132 0.80 -1.14 -14.20
C LEU A 132 2.03 -1.90 -14.69
N GLU A 133 3.10 -1.90 -13.89
CA GLU A 133 4.32 -2.63 -14.17
C GLU A 133 4.00 -4.11 -14.42
N PRO A 134 4.58 -4.73 -15.46
CA PRO A 134 4.41 -6.14 -15.71
C PRO A 134 4.97 -6.93 -14.52
N ALA A 135 4.28 -7.99 -14.11
CA ALA A 135 4.87 -8.92 -13.17
C ALA A 135 6.19 -9.42 -13.77
N PRO A 136 7.35 -9.29 -13.08
CA PRO A 136 8.58 -9.90 -13.57
C PRO A 136 8.35 -11.40 -13.76
N GLY A 137 8.73 -11.87 -14.95
CA GLY A 137 8.58 -13.26 -15.39
C GLY A 137 9.53 -14.23 -14.72
#